data_AF-A0A829GJ39-F1
#
_entry.id   AF-A0A829GJ39-F1
#
_cell.length_a   1.000
_cell.length_b   1.000
_cell.length_c   1.000
_cell.angle_alpha   90.00
_cell.angle_beta   90.00
_cell.angle_gamma   90.00
#
_symmetry.space_group_name_H-M   'P 1'
#
loop_
_entity.id
_entity.type
_entity.pdbx_description
1 polymer ?
#
loop_
_entity_poly.entity_id
_entity_poly.type
_entity_poly.pdbx_seq_one_letter_code
_entity_poly.pdbx_strand_id
1 'polypeptide(L)'
;MDLNDTLRHQLHHRSIRQFKPQHLSSATIRTLLDVAQHTASSMYLQLFSVIHIINPEIRAQIAKISTQTYLNGNGELFIFIADLNRVAKLTAAAGQSLDRLG
;
A
#
# COMPACT_ATOMS: atom_id res chain seq x y z
N MET A 1 24.24 5.84 -22.62
CA MET A 1 23.40 4.62 -22.52
C MET A 1 21.99 5.05 -22.88
N ASP A 2 21.36 4.45 -23.88
CA ASP A 2 19.95 4.75 -24.14
C ASP A 2 19.10 4.10 -23.04
N LEU A 3 18.35 4.90 -22.31
CA LEU A 3 17.50 4.43 -21.22
C LEU A 3 16.15 4.02 -21.81
N ASN A 4 15.50 2.98 -21.27
CA ASN A 4 14.08 2.79 -21.53
C ASN A 4 13.24 3.63 -20.55
N ASP A 5 11.93 3.72 -20.76
CA ASP A 5 11.05 4.54 -19.93
C ASP A 5 11.00 4.09 -18.48
N THR A 6 11.05 2.78 -18.22
CA THR A 6 11.07 2.24 -16.85
C THR A 6 12.30 2.72 -16.08
N LEU A 7 13.50 2.61 -16.68
CA LEU A 7 14.75 3.06 -16.06
C LEU A 7 14.76 4.59 -15.87
N ARG A 8 14.25 5.35 -16.84
CA ARG A 8 14.07 6.81 -16.71
C ARG A 8 13.20 7.16 -15.50
N HIS A 9 12.03 6.52 -15.35
CA HIS A 9 11.12 6.80 -14.25
C HIS A 9 11.71 6.42 -12.89
N GLN A 10 12.41 5.30 -12.79
CA GLN A 10 13.05 4.86 -11.54
C GLN A 10 14.16 5.84 -11.11
N LEU A 11 15.04 6.25 -12.04
CA LEU A 11 16.14 7.18 -11.73
C LEU A 11 15.66 8.62 -11.46
N HIS A 12 14.51 9.01 -12.00
CA HIS A 12 13.90 10.31 -11.75
C HIS A 12 13.04 10.35 -10.46
N HIS A 13 12.99 9.25 -9.68
CA HIS A 13 12.20 9.21 -8.44
C HIS A 13 12.64 10.29 -7.43
N ARG A 14 11.66 10.96 -6.82
CA ARG A 14 11.83 11.78 -5.61
C ARG A 14 10.59 11.66 -4.74
N SER A 15 10.76 11.72 -3.42
CA SER A 15 9.64 11.79 -2.50
C SER A 15 8.93 13.15 -2.62
N ILE A 16 7.62 13.13 -2.91
CA ILE A 16 6.79 14.31 -3.00
C ILE A 16 5.99 14.48 -1.71
N ARG A 17 5.96 15.71 -1.16
CA ARG A 17 5.25 16.04 0.10
C ARG A 17 4.24 17.18 -0.06
N GLN A 18 4.00 17.63 -1.28
CA GLN A 18 3.04 18.67 -1.61
C GLN A 18 2.26 18.23 -2.86
N PHE A 19 0.94 18.16 -2.71
CA PHE A 19 0.05 17.61 -3.75
C PHE A 19 -1.02 18.63 -4.11
N LYS A 20 -1.43 18.60 -5.39
CA LYS A 20 -2.57 19.38 -5.88
C LYS A 20 -3.86 18.90 -5.19
N PRO A 21 -4.87 19.77 -5.00
CA PRO A 21 -6.19 19.40 -4.48
C PRO A 21 -6.99 18.60 -5.52
N GLN A 22 -6.47 17.43 -5.90
CA GLN A 22 -7.00 16.56 -6.94
C GLN A 22 -6.83 15.09 -6.52
N HIS A 23 -7.95 14.41 -6.34
CA HIS A 23 -7.98 12.97 -6.08
C HIS A 23 -7.63 12.16 -7.33
N LEU A 24 -7.09 10.96 -7.11
CA LEU A 24 -6.88 10.01 -8.19
C LEU A 24 -8.20 9.42 -8.66
N SER A 25 -8.27 9.04 -9.94
CA SER A 25 -9.40 8.30 -10.46
C SER A 25 -9.46 6.89 -9.87
N SER A 26 -10.65 6.31 -9.78
CA SER A 26 -10.81 4.91 -9.33
C SER A 26 -10.13 3.90 -10.26
N ALA A 27 -9.94 4.23 -11.54
CA ALA A 27 -9.17 3.42 -12.48
C ALA A 27 -7.67 3.46 -12.11
N THR A 28 -7.13 4.65 -11.85
CA THR A 28 -5.74 4.81 -11.41
C THR A 28 -5.48 4.08 -10.09
N ILE A 29 -6.37 4.21 -9.10
CA ILE A 29 -6.25 3.51 -7.82
C ILE A 29 -6.23 1.99 -8.04
N ARG A 30 -7.13 1.47 -8.88
CA ARG A 30 -7.14 0.03 -9.24
C ARG A 30 -5.82 -0.42 -9.87
N THR A 31 -5.31 0.32 -10.86
CA THR A 31 -4.02 0.00 -11.48
C THR A 31 -2.89 -0.05 -10.45
N LEU A 32 -2.84 0.88 -9.50
CA LEU A 32 -1.83 0.87 -8.44
C LEU A 32 -1.94 -0.36 -7.52
N LEU A 33 -3.17 -0.75 -7.17
CA LEU A 33 -3.42 -1.94 -6.37
C LEU A 33 -3.13 -3.24 -7.13
N ASP A 34 -3.40 -3.28 -8.44
CA ASP A 34 -3.05 -4.42 -9.29
C ASP A 34 -1.53 -4.58 -9.35
N VAL A 35 -0.77 -3.49 -9.55
CA VAL A 35 0.69 -3.53 -9.52
C VAL A 35 1.22 -4.06 -8.18
N ALA A 36 0.65 -3.60 -7.05
CA ALA A 36 1.03 -4.09 -5.73
C ALA A 36 0.79 -5.62 -5.60
N GLN A 37 -0.34 -6.13 -6.09
CA GLN A 37 -0.68 -7.57 -6.07
C GLN A 37 0.20 -8.43 -6.99
N HIS A 38 0.78 -7.86 -8.05
CA HIS A 38 1.66 -8.57 -8.99
C HIS A 38 3.15 -8.52 -8.59
N THR A 39 3.48 -7.92 -7.45
CA THR A 39 4.85 -7.90 -6.94
C THR A 39 5.23 -9.28 -6.38
N ALA A 40 6.52 -9.64 -6.47
CA ALA A 40 7.01 -10.92 -5.96
C ALA A 40 6.61 -11.15 -4.49
N SER A 41 6.09 -12.35 -4.21
CA SER A 41 5.68 -12.78 -2.87
C SER A 41 6.36 -14.10 -2.53
N SER A 42 6.99 -14.16 -1.35
CA SER A 42 7.50 -15.41 -0.81
C SER A 42 6.40 -16.46 -0.73
N MET A 43 6.66 -17.64 -1.28
CA MET A 43 5.74 -18.79 -1.29
C MET A 43 4.33 -18.48 -1.82
N TYR A 44 4.18 -17.39 -2.60
CA TYR A 44 2.89 -16.91 -3.11
C TYR A 44 1.83 -16.58 -2.05
N LEU A 45 2.24 -16.37 -0.79
CA LEU A 45 1.33 -16.20 0.34
C LEU A 45 0.63 -14.83 0.40
N GLN A 46 1.15 -13.81 -0.30
CA GLN A 46 0.59 -12.45 -0.34
C GLN A 46 0.32 -11.90 1.08
N LEU A 47 1.33 -11.95 1.94
CA LEU A 47 1.27 -11.59 3.37
C LEU A 47 1.21 -10.07 3.60
N PHE A 48 0.33 -9.39 2.88
CA PHE A 48 0.08 -7.98 3.03
C PHE A 48 -1.41 -7.64 2.83
N SER A 49 -1.76 -6.50 3.39
CA SER A 49 -3.00 -5.78 3.10
C SER A 49 -2.67 -4.32 2.84
N VAL A 50 -3.46 -3.67 1.98
CA VAL A 50 -3.37 -2.24 1.71
C VAL A 50 -4.68 -1.59 2.12
N ILE A 51 -4.60 -0.58 2.98
CA ILE A 51 -5.77 0.22 3.38
C ILE A 51 -5.65 1.60 2.73
N HIS A 52 -6.63 1.95 1.91
CA HIS A 52 -6.77 3.30 1.36
C HIS A 52 -7.61 4.16 2.30
N ILE A 53 -6.99 5.18 2.91
CA ILE A 53 -7.63 6.04 3.92
C ILE A 53 -8.35 7.19 3.22
N ILE A 54 -9.68 7.13 3.19
CA ILE A 54 -10.55 8.14 2.58
C ILE A 54 -11.19 9.05 3.64
N ASN A 55 -11.45 8.52 4.85
CA ASN A 55 -12.08 9.28 5.91
C ASN A 55 -11.12 10.37 6.46
N PRO A 56 -11.53 11.65 6.45
CA PRO A 56 -10.65 12.76 6.83
C PRO A 56 -10.33 12.80 8.32
N GLU A 57 -11.23 12.34 9.21
CA GLU A 57 -10.99 12.31 10.65
C GLU A 57 -9.89 11.29 11.00
N ILE A 58 -9.96 10.08 10.44
CA ILE A 58 -8.93 9.04 10.59
C ILE A 58 -7.59 9.55 10.05
N ARG A 59 -7.63 10.21 8.88
CA ARG A 59 -6.45 10.77 8.24
C ARG A 59 -5.76 11.84 9.09
N ALA A 60 -6.53 12.73 9.71
CA ALA A 60 -6.02 13.75 10.63
C ALA A 60 -5.35 13.12 11.86
N GLN A 61 -5.92 12.05 12.41
CA GLN A 61 -5.31 11.31 13.52
C GLN A 61 -3.99 10.66 13.12
N ILE A 62 -3.92 10.03 11.94
CA ILE A 62 -2.67 9.45 11.42
C ILE A 62 -1.59 10.52 11.23
N ALA A 63 -1.94 11.67 10.66
CA ALA A 63 -1.01 12.79 10.50
C ALA A 63 -0.46 13.29 11.85
N LYS A 64 -1.31 13.35 12.88
CA LYS A 64 -0.90 13.69 14.25
C LYS A 64 0.07 12.65 14.84
N ILE A 65 -0.26 11.37 14.73
CA ILE A 65 0.56 10.27 15.27
C ILE A 65 1.92 10.19 14.57
N SER A 66 1.93 10.34 13.25
CA SER A 66 3.16 10.29 12.44
C SER A 66 4.01 11.55 12.54
N THR A 67 3.49 12.65 13.09
CA THR A 67 4.09 13.99 13.08
C THR A 67 4.31 14.57 11.67
N GLN A 68 3.66 14.02 10.64
CA GLN A 68 3.82 14.41 9.24
C GLN A 68 2.55 15.10 8.71
N THR A 69 2.59 16.42 8.61
CA THR A 69 1.42 17.24 8.24
C THR A 69 0.91 16.96 6.83
N TYR A 70 1.79 16.62 5.88
CA TYR A 70 1.40 16.30 4.51
C TYR A 70 0.53 15.04 4.40
N LEU A 71 0.52 14.17 5.42
CA LEU A 71 -0.39 13.02 5.46
C LEU A 71 -1.84 13.45 5.56
N ASN A 72 -2.15 14.64 6.09
CA ASN A 72 -3.50 15.24 6.05
C ASN A 72 -3.69 16.21 4.87
N GLY A 73 -2.83 16.12 3.84
CA GLY A 73 -2.90 16.94 2.64
C GLY A 73 -3.72 16.30 1.50
N ASN A 74 -3.49 16.79 0.29
CA ASN A 74 -4.30 16.43 -0.88
C ASN A 74 -3.88 15.15 -1.61
N GLY A 75 -2.79 14.48 -1.19
CA GLY A 75 -2.37 13.21 -1.81
C GLY A 75 -3.30 12.07 -1.41
N GLU A 76 -3.20 10.90 -2.06
CA GLU A 76 -3.83 9.68 -1.55
C GLU A 76 -3.00 9.10 -0.40
N LEU A 77 -3.65 8.50 0.61
CA LEU A 77 -2.98 7.85 1.73
C LEU A 77 -3.26 6.34 1.71
N PHE A 78 -2.22 5.56 1.42
CA PHE A 78 -2.24 4.10 1.50
C PHE A 78 -1.38 3.63 2.68
N ILE A 79 -1.91 2.73 3.50
CA ILE A 79 -1.17 2.07 4.57
C ILE A 79 -0.97 0.61 4.19
N PHE A 80 0.29 0.21 4.05
CA PHE A 80 0.68 -1.18 3.85
C PHE A 80 0.87 -1.86 5.20
N ILE A 81 0.28 -3.03 5.35
CA ILE A 81 0.28 -3.81 6.58
C ILE A 81 0.90 -5.17 6.28
N ALA A 82 1.85 -5.61 7.10
CA ALA A 82 2.24 -7.01 7.13
C ALA A 82 1.08 -7.84 7.71
N ASP A 83 0.47 -8.69 6.89
CA ASP A 83 -0.82 -9.30 7.21
C ASP A 83 -0.74 -10.83 7.21
N LEU A 84 -0.66 -11.41 8.41
CA LEU A 84 -0.77 -12.85 8.66
C LEU A 84 -2.21 -13.29 8.98
N ASN A 85 -3.15 -12.37 9.14
CA ASN A 85 -4.52 -12.68 9.55
C ASN A 85 -5.24 -13.49 8.47
N ARG A 86 -5.01 -13.17 7.19
CA ARG A 86 -5.59 -13.92 6.07
C ARG A 86 -5.17 -15.40 6.12
N VAL A 87 -3.88 -15.66 6.21
CA VAL A 87 -3.36 -17.04 6.27
C VAL A 87 -3.78 -17.73 7.57
N ALA A 88 -3.74 -17.05 8.72
CA ALA A 88 -4.19 -17.61 10.00
C ALA A 88 -5.64 -18.11 9.93
N LYS A 89 -6.55 -17.31 9.35
CA LYS A 89 -7.96 -17.69 9.19
C LYS A 89 -8.14 -18.89 8.26
N LEU A 90 -7.39 -18.94 7.15
CA LEU A 90 -7.43 -20.08 6.23
C LEU A 90 -6.88 -21.35 6.88
N THR A 91 -5.75 -21.26 7.59
CA THR A 91 -5.14 -22.37 8.34
C THR A 91 -6.08 -22.90 9.41
N ALA A 92 -6.72 -22.01 10.19
CA ALA A 92 -7.71 -22.40 11.20
C ALA A 92 -8.95 -23.07 10.57
N ALA A 93 -9.47 -22.51 9.47
CA ALA A 93 -10.59 -23.12 8.74
C ALA A 93 -10.25 -24.50 8.15
N ALA A 94 -8.97 -24.74 7.83
CA ALA A 94 -8.47 -26.05 7.39
C ALA A 94 -8.18 -27.01 8.55
N GLY A 95 -8.45 -26.63 9.80
CA GLY A 95 -8.18 -27.44 10.99
C GLY A 95 -6.69 -27.68 11.24
N GLN A 96 -5.82 -26.84 10.66
CA GLN A 96 -4.36 -26.96 10.81
C GLN A 96 -3.84 -26.11 11.97
N SER A 97 -2.65 -26.45 12.45
CA SER A 97 -1.97 -25.70 13.50
C SER A 97 -1.49 -24.33 13.01
N LEU A 98 -1.54 -23.32 13.88
CA LEU A 98 -1.11 -21.93 13.61
C LEU A 98 0.37 -21.67 13.94
N ASP A 99 1.13 -22.72 14.24
CA ASP A 99 2.55 -22.64 14.61
C ASP A 99 3.44 -22.18 13.45
N ARG A 100 2.98 -22.27 12.20
CA ARG A 100 3.70 -21.81 11.01
C ARG A 100 2.75 -21.15 10.00
N LEU A 101 2.78 -19.83 9.95
CA LEU A 101 1.96 -19.01 9.03
C LEU A 101 2.75 -18.39 7.87
N GLY A 102 4.05 -18.69 7.80
CA GLY A 102 5.00 -18.23 6.79
C GLY A 102 6.31 -18.98 6.91
#